data_AF-A0A2V5KV28-F1
#
_entry.id   AF-A0A2V5KV28-F1
#
_cell.length_a   1.000
_cell.length_b   1.000
_cell.length_c   1.000
_cell.angle_alpha   90.00
_cell.angle_beta   90.00
_cell.angle_gamma   90.00
#
_symmetry.space_group_name_H-M   'P 1'
#
loop_
_entity.id
_entity.type
_entity.pdbx_description
1 polymer ?
#
loop_
_entity_poly.entity_id
_entity_poly.type
_entity_poly.pdbx_seq_one_letter_code
_entity_poly.pdbx_strand_id
1 'polypeptide(L)' 'PESLISFVTDRLGHDRRYAIDSSFSQRELKWKPRHNFEVGLAETIQWYIDNQAWWQPLLERAGRY' A
#
# COMPACT_ATOMS: atom_id res chain seq x y z
N PRO A 1 3.87 -17.82 -3.36
CA PRO A 1 2.99 -19.03 -3.40
C PRO A 1 1.89 -18.85 -2.35
N GLU A 2 0.71 -19.47 -2.51
CA GLU A 2 -0.39 -19.39 -1.52
C GLU A 2 0.05 -19.81 -0.12
N SER A 3 1.07 -20.67 -0.03
CA SER A 3 1.71 -21.10 1.22
C SER A 3 2.30 -19.98 2.08
N LEU A 4 2.46 -18.76 1.56
CA LEU A 4 2.92 -17.58 2.31
C LEU A 4 1.76 -16.76 2.90
N ILE A 5 0.51 -17.11 2.62
CA ILE A 5 -0.69 -16.39 3.07
C ILE A 5 -1.21 -17.04 4.36
N SER A 6 -1.52 -16.24 5.37
CA SER A 6 -2.15 -16.69 6.61
C SER A 6 -3.35 -15.80 6.92
N PHE A 7 -4.53 -16.41 7.04
CA PHE A 7 -5.73 -15.69 7.45
C PHE A 7 -5.73 -15.52 8.97
N VAL A 8 -6.03 -14.30 9.41
CA VAL A 8 -6.16 -13.94 10.83
C VAL A 8 -7.52 -13.28 11.06
N THR A 9 -7.94 -13.18 12.32
CA THR A 9 -9.18 -12.50 12.68
C THR A 9 -9.17 -11.06 12.17
N ASP A 10 -10.27 -10.64 11.53
CA ASP A 10 -10.41 -9.29 11.01
C ASP A 10 -10.40 -8.24 12.12
N ARG A 11 -10.04 -7.00 11.76
CA ARG A 11 -9.96 -5.87 12.69
C ARG A 11 -11.34 -5.26 12.90
N LEU A 12 -11.69 -4.99 14.16
CA LEU A 12 -12.87 -4.19 14.51
C LEU A 12 -12.83 -2.82 13.81
N GLY A 13 -13.89 -2.51 13.06
CA GLY A 13 -14.03 -1.24 12.32
C GLY A 13 -13.37 -1.20 10.95
N HIS A 14 -13.00 -2.33 10.36
CA HIS A 14 -12.51 -2.38 8.99
C HIS A 14 -13.69 -2.28 8.00
N ASP A 15 -13.83 -1.11 7.36
CA ASP A 15 -14.81 -0.93 6.29
C ASP A 15 -14.45 -1.80 5.08
N ARG A 16 -15.44 -2.50 4.52
CA ARG A 16 -15.21 -3.50 3.47
C ARG A 16 -14.89 -2.93 2.10
N ARG A 17 -15.29 -1.68 1.84
CA ARG A 17 -15.17 -1.09 0.50
C ARG A 17 -15.04 0.42 0.58
N TYR A 18 -13.93 0.91 0.05
CA TYR A 18 -13.78 2.29 -0.37
C TYR A 18 -13.61 2.33 -1.89
N ALA A 19 -14.30 3.28 -2.53
CA ALA A 19 -14.16 3.57 -3.94
C ALA A 19 -14.31 5.07 -4.14
N ILE A 20 -13.43 5.66 -4.95
CA ILE A 20 -13.40 7.10 -5.22
C ILE A 20 -13.73 7.32 -6.70
N ASP A 21 -14.73 8.15 -6.97
CA ASP A 21 -14.88 8.75 -8.30
C ASP A 21 -14.00 10.00 -8.39
N SER A 22 -12.98 9.93 -9.24
CA SER A 22 -12.04 11.03 -9.50
C SER A 22 -12.41 11.87 -10.73
N SER A 23 -13.59 11.66 -11.31
CA SER A 23 -14.02 12.30 -12.57
C SER A 23 -13.96 13.83 -12.52
N PHE A 24 -14.26 14.43 -11.37
CA PHE A 24 -14.18 15.87 -11.17
C PHE A 24 -12.76 16.42 -11.40
N SER A 25 -11.76 15.87 -10.68
CA SER A 25 -10.36 16.29 -10.83
C SER A 25 -9.82 16.05 -12.23
N GLN A 26 -10.24 14.96 -12.88
CA GLN A 26 -9.86 14.68 -14.27
C GLN A 26 -10.41 15.72 -15.25
N ARG A 27 -11.64 16.21 -15.05
CA ARG A 27 -12.25 17.24 -15.91
C ARG A 27 -11.67 18.63 -15.67
N GLU A 28 -11.64 19.06 -14.41
CA GLU A 28 -11.31 20.44 -14.04
C GLU A 28 -9.81 20.71 -14.07
N LEU A 29 -9.00 19.74 -13.61
CA LEU A 29 -7.55 19.92 -13.46
C LEU A 29 -6.74 19.21 -14.54
N LYS A 30 -7.40 18.48 -15.46
CA LYS A 30 -6.76 17.55 -16.40
C LYS A 30 -5.85 16.53 -15.70
N TRP A 31 -6.10 16.28 -14.42
CA TRP A 31 -5.34 15.33 -13.63
C TRP A 31 -5.57 13.91 -14.15
N LYS A 32 -4.51 13.10 -14.15
CA LYS A 32 -4.57 11.65 -14.39
C LYS A 32 -3.53 10.97 -13.50
N PRO A 33 -3.77 9.73 -13.03
CA PRO A 33 -2.74 8.96 -12.34
C PRO A 33 -1.55 8.74 -13.28
N ARG A 34 -0.33 8.93 -12.75
CA ARG A 34 0.90 8.72 -13.52
C ARG A 34 1.30 7.25 -13.61
N HIS A 35 0.92 6.46 -12.62
CA HIS A 35 1.21 5.02 -12.52
C HIS A 35 -0.10 4.25 -12.44
N ASN A 36 -0.14 3.06 -13.04
CA ASN A 36 -1.15 2.06 -12.70
C ASN A 36 -0.74 1.32 -11.42
N PHE A 37 -1.62 0.45 -10.94
CA PHE A 37 -1.40 -0.24 -9.67
C PHE A 37 -0.20 -1.20 -9.74
N GLU A 38 -0.07 -1.94 -10.83
CA GLU A 38 0.97 -2.95 -11.01
C GLU A 38 2.37 -2.33 -10.99
N VAL A 39 2.57 -1.22 -11.72
CA VAL A 39 3.84 -0.50 -11.75
C VAL A 39 4.13 0.13 -10.40
N GLY A 40 3.16 0.84 -9.81
CA GLY A 40 3.35 1.50 -8.53
C GLY A 40 3.65 0.52 -7.39
N LEU A 41 3.02 -0.65 -7.38
CA LEU A 41 3.28 -1.70 -6.40
C LEU A 41 4.69 -2.29 -6.57
N ALA A 42 5.12 -2.56 -7.80
CA ALA A 42 6.46 -3.08 -8.07
C ALA A 42 7.56 -2.10 -7.64
N GLU A 43 7.41 -0.81 -7.96
CA GLU A 43 8.33 0.25 -7.54
C GLU A 43 8.36 0.39 -6.01
N THR A 44 7.20 0.29 -5.37
CA THR A 44 7.10 0.33 -3.89
C THR A 44 7.85 -0.85 -3.27
N ILE A 45 7.67 -2.08 -3.77
CA ILE A 45 8.38 -3.27 -3.27
C ILE A 45 9.89 -3.07 -3.38
N GLN A 46 10.36 -2.62 -4.56
CA GLN A 46 11.79 -2.39 -4.78
C GLN A 46 12.34 -1.34 -3.81
N TRP A 47 11.59 -0.26 -3.57
CA TRP A 47 11.96 0.75 -2.59
C TRP A 47 12.16 0.16 -1.18
N TYR A 48 11.25 -0.71 -0.71
CA TYR A 48 11.40 -1.36 0.61
C TYR A 48 12.62 -2.29 0.69
N ILE A 49 12.97 -2.96 -0.41
CA ILE A 49 14.17 -3.81 -0.50
C ILE A 49 15.43 -2.95 -0.39
N ASP A 50 15.48 -1.82 -1.09
CA ASP A 50 16.65 -0.95 -1.17
C ASP A 50 16.84 -0.07 0.08
N ASN A 51 15.77 0.16 0.85
CA ASN A 51 15.75 1.10 1.98
C ASN A 51 15.57 0.42 3.34
N GLN A 52 16.24 -0.71 3.58
CA GLN A 52 16.14 -1.44 4.86
C GLN A 52 16.52 -0.61 6.08
N ALA A 53 17.58 0.19 5.96
CA ALA A 53 18.04 1.10 7.01
C ALA A 53 16.96 2.12 7.44
N TRP A 54 15.96 2.38 6.59
CA TRP A 54 14.85 3.27 6.92
C TRP A 54 13.79 2.58 7.78
N TRP A 55 13.32 1.38 7.40
CA TRP A 55 12.18 0.75 8.10
C TRP A 55 12.60 -0.19 9.24
N GLN A 56 13.79 -0.79 9.22
CA GLN A 56 14.21 -1.73 10.27
C GLN A 56 14.16 -1.10 11.68
N PRO A 57 14.67 0.12 11.92
CA PRO A 57 14.59 0.75 13.24
C PRO A 57 13.14 1.05 13.68
N LEU A 58 12.20 1.24 12.74
CA LEU A 58 10.80 1.46 13.04
C LEU A 58 10.12 0.16 13.52
N LEU A 59 10.52 -0.97 12.95
CA LEU A 59 10.03 -2.28 13.33
C LEU A 59 10.51 -2.66 14.74
N GLU A 60 11.80 -2.48 15.03
CA GLU A 60 12.39 -2.72 16.36
C GLU A 60 11.67 -1.90 17.44
N ARG A 61 11.39 -0.62 17.15
CA ARG A 61 10.65 0.27 18.06
C ARG A 61 9.20 -0.14 18.26
N ALA A 62 8.57 -0.77 17.27
CA ALA A 62 7.18 -1.18 17.35
C ALA A 62 6.97 -2.41 18.26
N GLY A 63 8.05 -3.02 18.77
CA GLY A 63 7.99 -4.14 19.71
C GLY A 63 7.35 -5.39 19.13
N ARG A 64 7.25 -5.48 17.80
CA ARG A 64 6.88 -6.72 17.11
C ARG A 64 8.18 -7.30 16.58
N TYR A 65 8.63 -8.36 17.27
CA TYR A 65 9.95 -9.02 17.27
C TYR A 65 10.89 -8.53 18.37
#